data_AF-A0A915LRV0-F1
#
_entry.id   AF-A0A915LRV0-F1
#
_cell.length_a   1.000
_cell.length_b   1.000
_cell.length_c   1.000
_cell.angle_alpha   90.00
_cell.angle_beta   90.00
_cell.angle_gamma   90.00
#
_symmetry.space_group_name_H-M   'P 1'
#
loop_
_entity.id
_entity.type
_entity.pdbx_description
1 polymer ?
#
loop_
_entity_poly.entity_id
_entity_poly.type
_entity_poly.pdbx_seq_one_letter_code
_entity_poly.pdbx_strand_id
1 'polypeptide(L)'
;MRDKLLATGDALLCQAYDRDAFYAVGMTEEKLREWARENEGKILKFPSDLDEDKVKYIPLVGKGKNVLGVLCMQIRHLIKYGVGPVIDKKKTATAQ
;
A
#
# COMPACT_ATOMS: atom_id res chain seq x y z
N MET A 1 4.74 -17.20 6.14
CA MET A 1 4.24 -16.02 5.39
C MET A 1 4.61 -14.70 6.07
N ARG A 2 4.43 -14.56 7.39
CA ARG A 2 4.85 -13.36 8.15
C ARG A 2 6.32 -13.01 7.94
N ASP A 3 7.22 -14.00 8.04
CA ASP A 3 8.66 -13.78 7.86
C ASP A 3 9.02 -13.33 6.43
N LYS A 4 8.32 -13.88 5.42
CA LYS A 4 8.49 -13.47 4.02
C LYS A 4 8.07 -12.01 3.82
N LEU A 5 7.02 -11.57 4.50
CA LEU A 5 6.55 -10.19 4.44
C LEU A 5 7.52 -9.24 5.16
N LEU A 6 8.04 -9.62 6.33
CA LEU A 6 9.05 -8.85 7.05
C LEU A 6 10.38 -8.76 6.27
N ALA A 7 10.77 -9.82 5.58
CA ALA A 7 11.98 -9.86 4.76
C ALA A 7 11.96 -8.85 3.59
N THR A 8 10.79 -8.34 3.21
CA THR A 8 10.67 -7.28 2.19
C THR A 8 11.11 -5.90 2.68
N GLY A 9 11.38 -5.74 3.99
CA GLY A 9 11.88 -4.49 4.57
C GLY A 9 10.96 -3.31 4.27
N ASP A 10 11.53 -2.21 3.76
CA ASP A 10 10.80 -0.99 3.40
C ASP A 10 10.52 -0.89 1.89
N ALA A 11 10.62 -2.02 1.17
CA ALA A 11 10.33 -2.06 -0.26
C ALA A 11 8.84 -1.82 -0.57
N LEU A 12 8.59 -1.21 -1.73
CA LEU A 12 7.26 -1.13 -2.33
C LEU A 12 6.82 -2.52 -2.81
N LEU A 13 5.68 -2.99 -2.31
CA LEU A 13 5.09 -4.26 -2.75
C LEU A 13 4.11 -4.03 -3.88
N CYS A 14 4.32 -4.67 -5.02
CA CYS A 14 3.49 -4.49 -6.21
C CYS A 14 3.01 -5.83 -6.75
N GLN A 15 1.71 -5.92 -7.01
CA GLN A 15 1.13 -7.04 -7.72
C GLN A 15 1.10 -6.74 -9.21
N ALA A 16 1.97 -7.40 -9.97
CA ALA A 16 2.03 -7.28 -11.43
C ALA A 16 0.95 -8.14 -12.10
N TYR A 17 -0.16 -7.52 -12.44
CA TYR A 17 -1.22 -8.12 -13.24
C TYR A 17 -1.84 -7.06 -14.14
N ASP A 18 -1.89 -7.31 -15.43
CA ASP A 18 -2.31 -6.34 -16.45
C ASP A 18 -3.82 -6.22 -16.62
N ARG A 19 -4.57 -7.24 -16.20
CA ARG A 19 -6.04 -7.25 -16.27
C ARG A 19 -6.74 -6.69 -15.03
N ASP A 20 -5.98 -6.22 -14.05
CA ASP A 20 -6.53 -5.63 -12.82
C ASP A 20 -5.79 -4.34 -12.46
N ALA A 21 -6.52 -3.23 -12.49
CA ALA A 21 -6.02 -1.91 -12.14
C ALA A 21 -6.46 -1.46 -10.74
N PHE A 22 -7.19 -2.28 -9.99
CA PHE A 22 -7.64 -1.97 -8.64
C PHE A 22 -6.76 -2.68 -7.61
N TYR A 23 -6.78 -4.01 -7.54
CA TYR A 23 -5.95 -4.74 -6.57
C TYR A 23 -4.50 -4.85 -7.02
N ALA A 24 -4.24 -4.77 -8.32
CA ALA A 24 -2.92 -4.84 -8.94
C ALA A 24 -2.51 -3.52 -9.63
N VAL A 25 -1.33 -3.49 -10.26
CA VAL A 25 -0.75 -2.32 -10.93
C VAL A 25 -1.28 -2.09 -12.36
N GLY A 26 -2.16 -2.95 -12.88
CA GLY A 26 -2.71 -2.84 -14.24
C GLY A 26 -1.65 -2.94 -15.33
N MET A 27 -0.55 -3.66 -15.07
CA MET A 27 0.53 -3.87 -16.03
C MET A 27 1.32 -5.15 -15.76
N THR A 28 2.06 -5.57 -16.78
CA THR A 28 3.00 -6.69 -16.71
C THR A 28 4.21 -6.35 -15.85
N GLU A 29 4.93 -7.37 -15.38
CA GLU A 29 6.13 -7.20 -14.56
C GLU A 29 7.21 -6.35 -15.26
N GLU A 30 7.45 -6.60 -16.55
CA GLU A 30 8.44 -5.86 -17.35
C GLU A 30 8.15 -4.36 -17.35
N LYS A 31 6.90 -3.97 -17.63
CA LYS A 31 6.46 -2.58 -17.64
C LYS A 31 6.48 -1.94 -16.26
N LEU A 32 6.21 -2.73 -15.22
CA LEU A 32 6.31 -2.26 -13.84
C LEU A 32 7.76 -1.96 -13.44
N ARG A 33 8.72 -2.78 -13.91
CA ARG A 33 10.15 -2.53 -13.67
C ARG A 33 10.64 -1.27 -14.40
N GLU A 34 10.17 -1.04 -15.62
CA GLU A 34 10.42 0.22 -16.36
C GLU A 34 9.83 1.41 -15.60
N TRP A 35 8.56 1.32 -15.20
CA TRP A 35 7.90 2.36 -14.41
C TRP A 35 8.66 2.67 -13.11
N ALA A 36 9.16 1.65 -12.41
CA ALA A 36 9.92 1.83 -11.19
C ALA A 36 11.24 2.58 -11.42
N ARG A 37 11.93 2.33 -12.54
CA ARG A 37 13.14 3.06 -12.94
C ARG A 37 12.83 4.51 -13.29
N GLU A 38 11.75 4.76 -14.03
CA GLU A 38 11.32 6.11 -14.41
C GLU A 38 10.83 6.95 -13.22
N ASN A 39 10.35 6.30 -12.16
CA ASN A 39 9.84 6.95 -10.96
C ASN A 39 10.82 6.83 -9.78
N GLU A 40 12.09 6.53 -10.04
CA GLU A 40 13.12 6.49 -9.01
C GLU A 40 13.26 7.87 -8.33
N GLY A 41 13.34 7.88 -7.00
CA GLY A 41 13.38 9.11 -6.20
C GLY A 41 12.03 9.81 -6.01
N LYS A 42 10.94 9.34 -6.65
CA LYS A 42 9.60 9.88 -6.44
C LYS A 42 9.02 9.46 -5.10
N ILE A 43 8.45 10.42 -4.37
CA ILE A 43 7.78 10.16 -3.10
C ILE A 43 6.33 9.75 -3.37
N LEU A 44 5.97 8.52 -3.00
CA LEU A 44 4.60 8.04 -2.99
C LEU A 44 4.01 8.17 -1.59
N LYS A 45 2.85 8.83 -1.48
CA LYS A 45 2.13 8.99 -0.22
C LYS A 45 0.97 8.02 -0.20
N PHE A 46 1.03 7.03 0.69
CA PHE A 46 -0.07 6.10 0.92
C PHE A 46 -0.90 6.56 2.13
N PRO A 47 -2.23 6.37 2.11
CA PRO A 47 -3.05 6.63 3.27
C PRO A 47 -2.63 5.70 4.42
N SER A 48 -2.55 6.25 5.64
CA SER A 48 -2.19 5.50 6.84
C SER A 48 -3.22 4.41 7.15
N ASP A 49 -4.49 4.74 6.95
CA ASP A 49 -5.65 3.89 7.18
C ASP A 49 -6.45 3.71 5.89
N LEU A 50 -6.98 2.50 5.67
CA LEU A 50 -7.60 2.10 4.40
C LEU A 50 -9.06 1.73 4.65
N ASP A 51 -9.97 2.59 4.21
CA ASP A 51 -11.41 2.35 4.12
C ASP A 51 -11.86 2.52 2.67
N GLU A 52 -13.12 2.18 2.38
CA GLU A 52 -13.69 2.24 1.03
C GLU A 52 -13.56 3.65 0.40
N ASP A 53 -13.63 4.70 1.21
CA ASP A 53 -13.54 6.09 0.76
C ASP A 53 -12.11 6.56 0.51
N LYS A 54 -11.13 6.02 1.25
CA LYS A 54 -9.72 6.41 1.18
C LYS A 54 -8.95 5.69 0.08
N VAL A 55 -9.49 4.60 -0.48
CA VAL A 55 -8.87 3.88 -1.60
C VAL A 55 -8.55 4.82 -2.77
N LYS A 56 -9.41 5.83 -3.01
CA LYS A 56 -9.20 6.81 -4.08
C LYS A 56 -7.89 7.61 -3.93
N TYR A 57 -7.41 7.80 -2.70
CA TYR A 57 -6.17 8.53 -2.40
C TYR A 57 -4.91 7.70 -2.56
N ILE A 58 -5.02 6.39 -2.80
CA ILE A 58 -3.86 5.56 -3.13
C ILE A 58 -3.28 6.05 -4.46
N PRO A 59 -1.97 6.35 -4.53
CA PRO A 59 -1.34 6.80 -5.76
C PRO A 59 -1.36 5.69 -6.80
N LEU A 60 -1.36 6.06 -8.08
CA LEU A 60 -1.22 5.09 -9.14
C LEU A 60 0.21 4.59 -9.19
N VAL A 61 0.36 3.27 -9.11
CA VAL A 61 1.60 2.56 -9.39
C VAL A 61 1.41 1.91 -10.75
N GLY A 62 2.10 2.45 -11.75
CA GLY A 62 1.83 2.10 -13.13
C GLY A 62 0.47 2.61 -13.61
N LYS A 63 -0.46 1.70 -13.90
CA LYS A 63 -1.83 2.01 -14.35
C LYS A 63 -2.88 1.77 -13.28
N GLY A 64 -2.51 1.14 -12.17
CA GLY A 64 -3.43 0.67 -11.14
C GLY A 64 -3.15 1.20 -9.75
N LYS A 65 -4.09 0.95 -8.85
CA LYS A 65 -4.02 1.35 -7.44
C LYS A 65 -3.17 0.42 -6.60
N ASN A 66 -2.98 -0.84 -7.04
CA ASN A 66 -2.18 -1.82 -6.30
C ASN A 66 -2.63 -1.98 -4.84
N VAL A 67 -3.95 -2.00 -4.60
CA VAL A 67 -4.55 -2.04 -3.26
C VAL A 67 -4.02 -3.23 -2.45
N LEU A 68 -3.84 -4.40 -3.09
CA LEU A 68 -3.31 -5.58 -2.41
C LEU A 68 -1.89 -5.36 -1.88
N GLY A 69 -1.03 -4.72 -2.68
CA GLY A 69 0.31 -4.35 -2.26
C GLY A 69 0.31 -3.39 -1.08
N VAL A 70 -0.60 -2.40 -1.08
CA VAL A 70 -0.76 -1.46 0.04
C VAL A 70 -1.20 -2.17 1.31
N LEU A 71 -2.19 -3.07 1.22
CA LEU A 71 -2.63 -3.88 2.35
C LEU A 71 -1.48 -4.74 2.90
N CYS A 72 -0.69 -5.37 2.03
CA CYS A 72 0.48 -6.13 2.46
C CYS A 72 1.51 -5.23 3.18
N MET A 73 1.74 -4.00 2.72
CA MET A 73 2.64 -3.05 3.41
C MET A 73 2.09 -2.60 4.77
N GLN A 74 0.78 -2.39 4.90
CA GLN A 74 0.15 -2.08 6.18
C GLN A 74 0.23 -3.27 7.15
N ILE A 75 -0.04 -4.49 6.69
CA ILE A 75 0.12 -5.71 7.49
C ILE A 75 1.58 -5.91 7.90
N ARG A 76 2.54 -5.60 7.03
CA ARG A 76 3.97 -5.62 7.36
C ARG A 76 4.29 -4.65 8.49
N HIS A 77 3.77 -3.43 8.40
CA HIS A 77 3.95 -2.40 9.43
C HIS A 77 3.35 -2.83 10.78
N LEU A 78 2.11 -3.34 10.75
CA LEU A 78 1.42 -3.92 11.90
C LEU A 78 2.26 -4.99 12.61
N ILE A 79 2.80 -5.93 11.84
CA ILE A 79 3.61 -7.04 12.40
C ILE A 79 4.95 -6.52 12.95
N LYS A 80 5.59 -5.57 12.27
CA LYS A 80 6.92 -5.06 12.65
C LYS A 80 6.89 -4.22 13.93
N TYR A 81 5.85 -3.41 14.12
CA TYR A 81 5.79 -2.44 15.22
C TYR A 81 4.74 -2.76 16.27
N GLY A 82 3.81 -3.70 16.01
CA GLY A 82 2.69 -3.97 16.91
C GLY A 82 1.69 -2.82 17.01
N VAL A 83 1.80 -1.81 16.15
CA VAL A 83 0.93 -0.63 16.09
C VAL A 83 0.13 -0.66 14.79
N GLY A 84 -1.18 -0.51 14.93
CA GLY A 84 -2.17 -0.20 13.89
C GLY A 84 -1.68 0.78 12.81
N PRO A 85 -2.27 0.81 11.59
CA PRO A 85 -2.66 2.09 11.01
C PRO A 85 -3.10 3.03 12.14
N VAL A 86 -2.65 4.29 12.13
CA VAL A 86 -3.18 5.28 13.08
C VAL A 86 -4.66 5.45 12.78
N ILE A 87 -5.50 4.65 13.46
CA ILE A 87 -6.93 4.87 13.52
C ILE A 87 -7.05 6.06 14.46
N ASP A 88 -7.30 7.25 13.91
CA ASP A 88 -7.72 8.39 14.69
C ASP A 88 -8.96 7.96 15.47
N LYS A 89 -8.78 7.57 16.72
CA LYS A 89 -9.87 7.47 17.68
C LYS A 89 -10.33 8.91 17.89
N LYS A 90 -11.26 9.38 17.04
CA LYS A 90 -12.06 10.56 17.37
C LYS A 90 -12.51 10.36 18.80
N LYS A 91 -12.07 11.28 19.67
CA LYS A 91 -12.38 11.35 21.11
C LYS A 91 -13.76 10.73 21.39
N THR A 92 -13.79 9.57 22.01
CA THR A 92 -14.86 9.27 22.98
C THR A 92 -14.68 10.28 24.10
N ALA A 93 -15.21 11.49 23.87
CA ALA A 93 -15.46 12.43 24.94
C ALA A 93 -16.61 11.85 25.74
N THR A 94 -16.26 11.21 26.85
CA THR A 94 -17.14 10.90 27.96
C THR A 94 -17.86 12.20 28.34
N ALA A 95 -19.15 12.31 28.02
CA ALA A 95 -20.02 13.29 28.65
C ALA A 95 -20.42 12.69 30.01
N GLN A 96 -19.76 13.16 31.06
CA GLN A 96 -20.29 13.11 32.43
C GLN A 96 -21.30 14.24 32.60
#